data_AF-A0A5K1H5G4-F1
#
_entry.id   AF-A0A5K1H5G4-F1
#
_cell.length_a   1.000
_cell.length_b   1.000
_cell.length_c   1.000
_cell.angle_alpha   90.00
_cell.angle_beta   90.00
_cell.angle_gamma   90.00
#
_symmetry.space_group_name_H-M   'P 1'
#
loop_
_entity.id
_entity.type
_entity.pdbx_description
1 polymer ?
#
loop_
_entity_poly.entity_id
_entity_poly.type
_entity_poly.pdbx_seq_one_letter_code
_entity_poly.pdbx_strand_id
1 'polypeptide(L)' 'EMAVPSSFLKPYFNTKCGASSTERWWKGWRLRSGDVAEFCDHC' A
#
# COMPACT_ATOMS: atom_id res chain seq x y z
N GLU A 1 12.06 -17.05 -13.15
CA GLU A 1 10.97 -16.11 -12.79
C GLU A 1 10.60 -16.37 -11.34
N MET A 2 10.73 -15.38 -10.45
CA MET A 2 10.42 -15.55 -9.03
C MET A 2 9.07 -14.90 -8.76
N ALA A 3 8.06 -15.70 -8.45
CA ALA A 3 6.72 -15.22 -8.15
C ALA A 3 6.77 -14.39 -6.87
N VAL A 4 6.68 -13.07 -7.02
CA VAL A 4 6.48 -12.13 -5.91
C VAL A 4 5.11 -12.44 -5.30
N PRO A 5 5.02 -12.73 -3.99
CA PRO A 5 3.74 -12.98 -3.34
C PRO A 5 2.76 -11.85 -3.67
N SER A 6 1.51 -12.16 -3.98
CA SER A 6 0.49 -11.13 -4.25
C SER A 6 0.30 -10.14 -3.09
N SER A 7 0.68 -10.54 -1.87
CA SER A 7 0.75 -9.68 -0.68
C SER A 7 1.90 -8.66 -0.69
N PHE A 8 2.92 -8.86 -1.52
CA PHE A 8 4.03 -7.92 -1.72
C PHE A 8 3.68 -6.79 -2.69
N LEU A 9 2.62 -6.95 -3.47
CA LEU A 9 2.06 -5.91 -4.34
C LEU A 9 0.82 -5.32 -3.67
N LYS A 10 0.95 -4.88 -2.40
CA LYS A 10 -0.04 -3.97 -1.82
C LYS A 10 -0.05 -2.72 -2.69
N PRO A 11 -1.13 -2.44 -3.44
CA PRO A 11 -1.18 -1.25 -4.26
C PRO A 11 -1.12 -0.08 -3.27
N TYR A 12 -0.03 0.69 -3.29
CA TYR A 12 0.01 1.96 -2.59
C TYR A 12 -1.18 2.78 -3.10
N PHE A 13 -2.21 2.97 -2.28
CA PHE A 13 -3.45 3.61 -2.72
C PHE A 13 -3.34 5.15 -2.77
N ASN A 14 -2.14 5.71 -2.56
CA ASN A 14 -1.83 7.08 -2.93
C ASN A 14 -0.92 7.10 -4.17
N THR A 15 -1.53 7.14 -5.35
CA THR A 15 -0.85 7.23 -6.65
C THR A 15 -0.01 8.51 -6.81
N LYS A 16 -0.22 9.53 -5.97
CA LYS A 16 0.61 10.75 -5.95
C LYS A 16 1.89 10.60 -5.12
N CYS A 17 1.89 9.69 -4.15
CA CYS A 17 3.00 9.50 -3.22
C CYS A 17 4.15 8.75 -3.90
N GLY A 18 3.84 7.65 -4.61
CA GLY A 18 4.81 6.89 -5.39
C GLY A 18 5.96 6.25 -4.59
N ALA A 19 5.93 6.31 -3.25
CA ALA A 19 6.95 5.70 -2.41
C ALA A 19 6.92 4.18 -2.58
N SER A 20 8.09 3.56 -2.80
CA SER A 20 8.23 2.10 -2.90
C SER A 20 8.63 1.46 -1.56
N SER A 21 9.04 2.26 -0.58
CA SER A 21 9.48 1.84 0.75
C SER A 21 9.08 2.89 1.79
N THR A 22 8.77 2.44 3.01
CA THR A 22 8.49 3.28 4.17
C THR A 22 8.86 2.51 5.44
N GLU A 23 9.37 3.20 6.45
CA GLU A 23 9.68 2.59 7.75
C GLU A 23 8.42 2.16 8.49
N ARG A 24 7.31 2.89 8.28
CA ARG A 24 6.03 2.60 8.91
C ARG A 24 4.86 2.80 7.95
N TRP A 25 3.93 1.86 8.02
CA TRP A 25 2.68 1.88 7.27
C TRP A 25 1.51 2.25 8.16
N TRP A 26 0.69 3.19 7.70
CA TRP A 26 -0.54 3.64 8.35
C TRP A 26 -1.75 3.08 7.64
N LYS A 27 -2.73 2.62 8.43
CA LYS A 27 -4.01 2.13 7.92
C LYS A 27 -5.00 3.28 7.79
N GLY A 28 -5.59 3.38 6.61
CA GLY A 28 -6.52 4.41 6.21
C GLY A 28 -7.96 3.95 6.15
N TRP A 29 -8.70 4.56 5.22
CA TRP A 29 -10.09 4.22 4.93
C TRP A 29 -10.24 2.82 4.31
N ARG A 30 -11.46 2.25 4.41
CA ARG A 30 -11.81 1.04 3.67
C ARG A 30 -12.08 1.36 2.21
N LEU A 31 -11.52 0.55 1.35
CA LEU A 31 -11.75 0.57 -0.09
C LEU A 31 -13.08 -0.11 -0.41
N ARG A 32 -13.57 0.13 -1.64
CA ARG A 32 -14.78 -0.54 -2.15
C ARG A 32 -14.61 -2.05 -2.28
N SER A 33 -13.38 -2.55 -2.39
CA SER A 33 -13.09 -3.99 -2.33
C SER A 33 -13.27 -4.59 -0.93
N GLY A 34 -13.39 -3.75 0.11
CA GLY A 34 -13.41 -4.16 1.51
C GLY A 34 -12.03 -4.16 2.17
N ASP A 35 -10.96 -4.04 1.38
CA ASP A 35 -9.59 -3.92 1.90
C ASP A 35 -9.38 -2.59 2.62
N VAL A 36 -8.39 -2.54 3.50
CA VAL A 36 -7.98 -1.31 4.19
C VAL A 36 -6.88 -0.65 3.38
N ALA A 37 -7.05 0.62 3.03
CA ALA A 37 -6.00 1.40 2.38
C ALA A 37 -4.80 1.52 3.32
N GLU A 38 -3.58 1.46 2.77
CA GLU A 38 -2.35 1.68 3.52
C GLU A 38 -1.55 2.83 2.91
N PHE A 39 -1.00 3.67 3.79
CA PHE A 39 -0.22 4.85 3.45
C PHE A 39 1.16 4.77 4.09
N CYS A 40 2.18 5.32 3.43
CA CYS A 40 3.45 5.55 4.10
C CYS A 40 3.31 6.65 5.15
N ASP A 41 4.35 6.79 5.96
CA ASP A 41 4.48 7.82 7.01
C ASP A 41 4.48 9.26 6.47
N HIS A 42 4.74 9.44 5.17
CA HIS A 42 4.78 10.76 4.53
C HIS A 42 3.42 11.25 3.96
N CYS A 43 2.31 10.48 4.01
CA CYS A 43 1.15 10.71 3.12
C CYS A 43 -0.25 11.01 3.76
#